data_AF-E5A5A6-F1
#
_entry.id   AF-E5A5A6-F1
#
_cell.length_a   1.000
_cell.length_b   1.000
_cell.length_c   1.000
_cell.angle_alpha   90.00
_cell.angle_beta   90.00
_cell.angle_gamma   90.00
#
_symmetry.space_group_name_H-M   'P 1'
#
loop_
_entity.id
_entity.type
_entity.pdbx_description
1 polymer ?
#
loop_
_entity_poly.entity_id
_entity_poly.type
_entity_poly.pdbx_seq_one_letter_code
_entity_poly.pdbx_strand_id
1 'polypeptide(L)'
;MRRLSTYTNPTTGAVIDYYEIEIRSIQKQIYPNLGVANLYAYDGLQPGPTFMMRKGREAVVRFTNNSPTNSSVHVHGQYNRAPFDGWAADYAFPGQYKDYYYPNAQNARTIWYHDHTEFETGENVYMGLDGFYLLSDDEEQALDLPKDEYDIALSICSKQYGNNGELIYNTNGHTGVWGDIIQVNGQPWPFLEVEPRKYRLLIASDAGLFSHPIETDHLGFSMGERYELIVDFAGFEGQTIQL
;
A
#
# COMPACT_ATOMS: atom_id res chain seq x y z
N MET A 1 0.96 -5.16 10.42
CA MET A 1 1.16 -4.10 11.44
C MET A 1 0.81 -4.66 12.83
N ARG A 2 1.35 -4.10 13.93
CA ARG A 2 0.96 -4.44 15.30
C ARG A 2 -0.23 -3.59 15.77
N ARG A 3 -1.33 -4.24 16.18
CA ARG A 3 -2.41 -3.61 16.97
C ARG A 3 -1.91 -3.26 18.37
N LEU A 4 -2.25 -2.08 18.87
CA LEU A 4 -1.85 -1.60 20.21
C LEU A 4 -2.89 -1.95 21.28
N SER A 5 -4.17 -1.75 20.99
CA SER A 5 -5.28 -2.08 21.89
C SER A 5 -6.56 -2.41 21.12
N THR A 6 -7.59 -2.88 21.83
CA THR A 6 -8.94 -3.12 21.31
C THR A 6 -9.94 -2.51 22.29
N TYR A 7 -10.93 -1.78 21.76
CA TYR A 7 -12.09 -1.28 22.49
C TYR A 7 -13.35 -1.98 21.98
N THR A 8 -14.28 -2.34 22.86
CA THR A 8 -15.61 -2.81 22.46
C THR A 8 -16.62 -1.74 22.84
N ASN A 9 -17.34 -1.21 21.85
CA ASN A 9 -18.36 -0.20 22.06
C ASN A 9 -19.56 -0.82 22.82
N PRO A 10 -19.88 -0.34 24.05
CA PRO A 10 -20.91 -0.96 24.87
C PRO A 10 -22.34 -0.72 24.35
N THR A 11 -22.52 0.22 23.41
CA THR A 11 -23.82 0.57 22.81
C THR A 11 -24.09 -0.21 21.52
N THR A 12 -23.07 -0.43 20.68
CA THR A 12 -23.22 -1.10 19.38
C THR A 12 -22.68 -2.53 19.36
N GLY A 13 -21.89 -2.94 20.34
CA GLY A 13 -21.13 -4.19 20.33
C GLY A 13 -19.94 -4.19 19.36
N ALA A 14 -19.70 -3.11 18.61
CA ALA A 14 -18.63 -3.02 17.63
C ALA A 14 -17.25 -3.13 18.29
N VAL A 15 -16.37 -3.92 17.68
CA VAL A 15 -15.02 -4.16 18.17
C VAL A 15 -14.05 -3.32 17.33
N ILE A 16 -13.45 -2.33 17.98
CA ILE A 16 -12.61 -1.29 17.38
C ILE A 16 -11.16 -1.55 17.76
N ASP A 17 -10.31 -1.83 16.78
CA ASP A 17 -8.88 -2.07 16.98
C ASP A 17 -8.08 -0.76 16.80
N TYR A 18 -7.16 -0.44 17.72
CA TYR A 18 -6.38 0.80 17.72
C TYR A 18 -4.92 0.60 17.29
N TYR A 19 -4.43 1.54 16.48
CA TYR A 19 -3.11 1.55 15.85
C TYR A 19 -2.52 2.97 15.85
N GLU A 20 -1.19 3.08 15.92
CA GLU A 20 -0.45 4.33 15.74
C GLU A 20 0.57 4.14 14.61
N ILE A 21 0.62 5.08 13.68
CA ILE A 21 1.61 5.20 12.60
C ILE A 21 2.42 6.47 12.82
N GLU A 22 3.75 6.40 12.71
CA GLU A 22 4.61 7.57 12.60
C GLU A 22 4.91 7.89 11.12
N ILE A 23 4.49 9.05 10.64
CA ILE A 23 4.93 9.59 9.34
C ILE A 23 6.25 10.33 9.58
N ARG A 24 7.33 9.96 8.89
CA ARG A 24 8.65 10.57 9.07
C ARG A 24 9.52 10.52 7.83
N SER A 25 10.55 11.37 7.80
CA SER A 25 11.66 11.23 6.85
C SER A 25 12.54 10.03 7.20
N ILE A 26 13.03 9.32 6.18
CA ILE A 26 14.07 8.28 6.30
C ILE A 26 15.15 8.45 5.23
N GLN A 27 16.25 7.72 5.38
CA GLN A 27 17.27 7.56 4.36
C GLN A 27 17.37 6.08 3.97
N LYS A 28 17.39 5.79 2.66
CA LYS A 28 17.43 4.43 2.11
C LYS A 28 18.56 4.30 1.08
N GLN A 29 19.40 3.28 1.23
CA GLN A 29 20.47 2.97 0.28
C GLN A 29 19.86 2.22 -0.92
N ILE A 30 19.49 2.94 -1.98
CA ILE A 30 18.84 2.35 -3.16
C ILE A 30 19.87 1.67 -4.09
N TYR A 31 20.99 2.35 -4.36
CA TYR A 31 22.09 1.81 -5.16
C TYR A 31 23.29 1.52 -4.25
N PRO A 32 23.84 0.28 -4.20
CA PRO A 32 24.89 -0.08 -3.23
C PRO A 32 26.17 0.77 -3.25
N ASN A 33 26.47 1.42 -4.38
CA ASN A 33 27.73 2.16 -4.60
C ASN A 33 27.54 3.69 -4.76
N LEU A 34 26.34 4.22 -4.49
CA LEU A 34 26.02 5.66 -4.57
C LEU A 34 25.65 6.20 -3.17
N GLY A 35 25.16 7.44 -3.10
CA GLY A 35 24.59 8.01 -1.88
C GLY A 35 23.23 7.43 -1.52
N VAL A 36 22.72 7.82 -0.35
CA VAL A 36 21.37 7.47 0.12
C VAL A 36 20.31 8.38 -0.47
N ALA A 37 19.15 7.82 -0.80
CA ALA A 37 17.96 8.59 -1.11
C ALA A 37 17.28 9.04 0.18
N ASN A 38 16.89 10.32 0.25
CA ASN A 38 15.94 10.79 1.26
C ASN A 38 14.52 10.44 0.81
N LEU A 39 13.69 9.96 1.74
CA LEU A 39 12.33 9.48 1.50
C LEU A 39 11.41 9.90 2.64
N TYR A 40 10.10 9.82 2.44
CA TYR A 40 9.08 9.86 3.50
C TYR A 40 8.50 8.45 3.67
N ALA A 41 8.11 8.09 4.88
CA ALA A 41 7.68 6.72 5.18
C ALA A 41 6.74 6.63 6.38
N TYR A 42 5.79 5.70 6.31
CA TYR A 42 4.96 5.26 7.42
C TYR A 42 5.72 4.22 8.27
N ASP A 43 5.85 4.47 9.58
CA ASP A 43 6.73 3.77 10.53
C ASP A 43 8.21 3.69 10.10
N GLY A 44 8.63 4.50 9.12
CA GLY A 44 9.95 4.39 8.49
C GLY A 44 10.11 3.18 7.54
N LEU A 45 9.00 2.58 7.09
CA LEU A 45 8.98 1.53 6.06
C LEU A 45 8.48 2.09 4.72
N GLN A 46 9.02 1.57 3.61
CA GLN A 46 8.64 1.98 2.27
C GLN A 46 8.61 0.75 1.33
N PRO A 47 7.41 0.19 1.01
CA PRO A 47 6.06 0.63 1.43
C PRO A 47 5.84 0.57 2.95
N GLY A 48 4.85 1.33 3.41
CA GLY A 48 4.39 1.36 4.80
C GLY A 48 3.86 0.00 5.30
N PRO A 49 3.79 -0.21 6.63
CA PRO A 49 3.40 -1.48 7.21
C PRO A 49 1.99 -1.92 6.78
N THR A 50 1.87 -3.13 6.24
CA THR A 50 0.58 -3.71 5.82
C THR A 50 -0.39 -3.86 7.00
N PHE A 51 -1.59 -3.30 6.89
CA PHE A 51 -2.72 -3.63 7.77
C PHE A 51 -3.35 -4.95 7.31
N MET A 52 -3.66 -5.84 8.26
CA MET A 52 -4.37 -7.10 8.02
C MET A 52 -5.68 -7.07 8.80
N MET A 53 -6.78 -6.82 8.10
CA MET A 53 -8.08 -6.51 8.68
C MET A 53 -9.14 -7.55 8.30
N ARG A 54 -10.19 -7.61 9.12
CA ARG A 54 -11.34 -8.50 8.93
C ARG A 54 -12.64 -7.71 8.89
N LYS A 55 -13.53 -8.06 7.98
CA LYS A 55 -14.85 -7.44 7.79
C LYS A 55 -15.63 -7.34 9.09
N GLY A 56 -16.14 -6.15 9.39
CA GLY A 56 -16.86 -5.85 10.65
C GLY A 56 -15.98 -5.64 11.88
N ARG A 57 -14.64 -5.68 11.76
CA ARG A 57 -13.71 -5.17 12.80
C ARG A 57 -13.31 -3.75 12.45
N GLU A 58 -13.96 -2.79 13.08
CA GLU A 58 -13.66 -1.37 12.93
C GLU A 58 -12.22 -1.06 13.38
N ALA A 59 -11.64 0.03 12.90
CA ALA A 59 -10.32 0.49 13.36
C ALA A 59 -10.28 1.98 13.63
N VAL A 60 -9.46 2.39 14.60
CA VAL A 60 -8.96 3.76 14.71
C VAL A 60 -7.45 3.74 14.49
N VAL A 61 -6.97 4.51 13.51
CA VAL A 61 -5.54 4.66 13.23
C VAL A 61 -5.16 6.12 13.46
N ARG A 62 -4.25 6.33 14.40
CA ARG A 62 -3.59 7.62 14.60
C ARG A 62 -2.42 7.73 13.65
N PHE A 63 -2.46 8.69 12.74
CA PHE A 63 -1.30 9.09 11.94
C PHE A 63 -0.65 10.30 12.61
N THR A 64 0.58 10.12 13.11
CA THR A 64 1.38 11.18 13.75
C THR A 64 2.36 11.75 12.73
N ASN A 65 2.23 13.03 12.41
CA ASN A 65 3.05 13.69 11.39
C ASN A 65 4.34 14.25 11.99
N ASN A 66 5.42 13.45 11.95
CA ASN A 66 6.79 13.86 12.24
C ASN A 66 7.62 14.06 10.95
N SER A 67 6.95 14.32 9.82
CA SER A 67 7.55 14.66 8.53
C SER A 67 7.67 16.18 8.35
N PRO A 68 8.36 16.68 7.30
CA PRO A 68 8.49 18.11 7.04
C PRO A 68 7.30 18.71 6.26
N THR A 69 6.43 17.89 5.67
CA THR A 69 5.28 18.29 4.85
C THR A 69 3.95 18.15 5.61
N ASN A 70 2.86 18.69 5.08
CA ASN A 70 1.53 18.39 5.60
C ASN A 70 1.15 16.95 5.22
N SER A 71 0.25 16.31 5.99
CA SER A 71 -0.29 15.00 5.60
C SER A 71 -1.79 14.86 5.85
N SER A 72 -2.52 14.41 4.82
CA SER A 72 -3.89 13.91 4.88
C SER A 72 -3.92 12.51 4.28
N VAL A 73 -4.22 11.48 5.08
CA VAL A 73 -4.16 10.08 4.64
C VAL A 73 -5.51 9.63 4.10
N HIS A 74 -5.54 9.18 2.84
CA HIS A 74 -6.69 8.49 2.23
C HIS A 74 -6.51 6.97 2.35
N VAL A 75 -7.59 6.25 2.66
CA VAL A 75 -7.64 4.77 2.60
C VAL A 75 -8.46 4.38 1.37
N HIS A 76 -7.74 4.30 0.27
CA HIS A 76 -8.25 4.19 -1.09
C HIS A 76 -8.89 2.82 -1.34
N GLY A 77 -10.22 2.84 -1.43
CA GLY A 77 -11.07 1.65 -1.59
C GLY A 77 -12.05 1.43 -0.43
N GLN A 78 -12.04 2.27 0.62
CA GLN A 78 -13.08 2.28 1.66
C GLN A 78 -14.10 3.41 1.49
N TYR A 79 -15.34 3.17 1.96
CA TYR A 79 -16.42 4.15 1.97
C TYR A 79 -16.42 5.05 3.22
N ASN A 80 -15.27 5.67 3.51
CA ASN A 80 -15.05 6.38 4.77
C ASN A 80 -16.01 7.58 4.94
N ARG A 81 -16.22 8.02 6.19
CA ARG A 81 -16.93 9.28 6.44
C ARG A 81 -15.96 10.43 6.14
N ALA A 82 -16.40 11.48 5.45
CA ALA A 82 -15.53 12.53 4.90
C ALA A 82 -14.38 13.04 5.83
N PRO A 83 -14.56 13.29 7.15
CA PRO A 83 -13.44 13.70 8.04
C PRO A 83 -12.34 12.64 8.23
N PHE A 84 -12.61 11.39 7.88
CA PHE A 84 -11.73 10.22 7.96
C PHE A 84 -11.40 9.64 6.57
N ASP A 85 -11.75 10.35 5.50
CA ASP A 85 -11.54 9.88 4.12
C ASP A 85 -10.27 10.46 3.49
N GLY A 86 -9.52 11.32 4.19
CA GLY A 86 -8.33 11.95 3.62
C GLY A 86 -8.64 13.09 2.64
N TRP A 87 -9.69 13.89 2.91
CA TRP A 87 -9.95 15.10 2.14
C TRP A 87 -8.69 15.97 2.04
N ALA A 88 -8.41 16.50 0.85
CA ALA A 88 -7.08 17.03 0.53
C ALA A 88 -6.64 18.22 1.41
N ALA A 89 -7.59 19.05 1.84
CA ALA A 89 -7.35 20.19 2.74
C ALA A 89 -7.64 19.90 4.23
N ASP A 90 -7.78 18.62 4.61
CA ASP A 90 -8.07 18.15 5.98
C ASP A 90 -6.84 17.40 6.56
N TYR A 91 -5.70 18.09 6.48
CA TYR A 91 -4.36 17.60 6.83
C TYR A 91 -3.95 17.89 8.29
N ALA A 92 -3.09 17.04 8.83
CA ALA A 92 -2.32 17.29 10.04
C ALA A 92 -1.00 17.99 9.69
N PHE A 93 -0.71 19.13 10.33
CA PHE A 93 0.57 19.83 10.20
C PHE A 93 1.72 19.04 10.87
N PRO A 94 2.99 19.29 10.51
CA PRO A 94 4.14 18.77 11.25
C PRO A 94 4.05 19.00 12.78
N GLY A 95 4.31 17.95 13.55
CA GLY A 95 4.16 17.92 15.01
C GLY A 95 2.72 17.68 15.52
N GLN A 96 1.75 17.47 14.62
CA GLN A 96 0.38 17.08 14.97
C GLN A 96 0.12 15.59 14.67
N TYR A 97 -1.05 15.11 15.09
CA TYR A 97 -1.58 13.82 14.69
C TYR A 97 -3.06 13.95 14.34
N LYS A 98 -3.59 12.96 13.63
CA LYS A 98 -5.03 12.82 13.37
C LYS A 98 -5.47 11.37 13.53
N ASP A 99 -6.60 11.19 14.20
CA ASP A 99 -7.24 9.90 14.43
C ASP A 99 -8.28 9.65 13.35
N TYR A 100 -8.00 8.69 12.47
CA TYR A 100 -8.90 8.27 11.39
C TYR A 100 -9.67 7.01 11.83
N TYR A 101 -10.98 6.99 11.56
CA TYR A 101 -11.87 5.88 11.93
C TYR A 101 -12.40 5.16 10.69
N TYR A 102 -12.08 3.87 10.58
CA TYR A 102 -12.34 3.03 9.41
C TYR A 102 -13.41 1.96 9.71
N PRO A 103 -14.50 1.89 8.93
CA PRO A 103 -15.63 1.02 9.24
C PRO A 103 -15.40 -0.45 8.86
N ASN A 104 -14.49 -0.75 7.91
CA ASN A 104 -14.12 -2.12 7.51
C ASN A 104 -15.31 -3.05 7.20
N ALA A 105 -16.42 -2.53 6.67
CA ALA A 105 -17.67 -3.28 6.50
C ALA A 105 -18.04 -3.57 5.02
N GLN A 106 -17.09 -3.39 4.10
CA GLN A 106 -17.18 -3.83 2.70
C GLN A 106 -16.80 -5.32 2.57
N ASN A 107 -17.02 -5.91 1.40
CA ASN A 107 -16.49 -7.24 1.05
C ASN A 107 -14.96 -7.27 1.03
N ALA A 108 -14.39 -8.48 1.14
CA ALA A 108 -12.96 -8.71 1.00
C ALA A 108 -12.39 -8.10 -0.29
N ARG A 109 -11.24 -7.45 -0.17
CA ARG A 109 -10.53 -6.71 -1.21
C ARG A 109 -9.15 -6.27 -0.70
N THR A 110 -8.18 -6.14 -1.60
CA THR A 110 -6.98 -5.35 -1.31
C THR A 110 -7.31 -3.86 -1.31
N ILE A 111 -6.87 -3.13 -0.30
CA ILE A 111 -7.03 -1.66 -0.17
C ILE A 111 -5.61 -1.11 0.00
N TRP A 112 -5.40 0.17 -0.32
CA TRP A 112 -4.12 0.85 -0.06
C TRP A 112 -4.35 2.15 0.69
N TYR A 113 -3.36 2.62 1.42
CA TYR A 113 -3.39 3.89 2.13
C TYR A 113 -2.21 4.75 1.69
N HIS A 114 -2.49 6.04 1.45
CA HIS A 114 -1.51 6.95 0.87
C HIS A 114 -1.79 8.39 1.28
N ASP A 115 -0.80 9.26 1.10
CA ASP A 115 -1.00 10.70 1.27
C ASP A 115 -1.87 11.28 0.14
N HIS A 116 -2.75 12.22 0.49
CA HIS A 116 -3.69 12.88 -0.39
C HIS A 116 -3.70 14.41 -0.15
N THR A 117 -2.61 14.97 0.39
CA THR A 117 -2.49 16.38 0.75
C THR A 117 -2.61 17.31 -0.46
N GLU A 118 -3.39 18.39 -0.32
CA GLU A 118 -3.59 19.39 -1.37
C GLU A 118 -2.24 19.92 -1.90
N PHE A 119 -2.07 19.92 -3.22
CA PHE A 119 -0.85 20.24 -3.96
C PHE A 119 0.37 19.32 -3.72
N GLU A 120 0.53 18.73 -2.53
CA GLU A 120 1.72 17.92 -2.15
C GLU A 120 1.59 16.41 -2.46
N THR A 121 0.37 15.89 -2.65
CA THR A 121 0.04 14.45 -2.89
C THR A 121 1.07 13.72 -3.77
N GLY A 122 1.35 14.27 -4.96
CA GLY A 122 2.21 13.61 -5.95
C GLY A 122 3.65 13.45 -5.48
N GLU A 123 4.17 14.41 -4.71
CA GLU A 123 5.52 14.35 -4.15
C GLU A 123 5.54 13.47 -2.90
N ASN A 124 4.58 13.64 -1.99
CA ASN A 124 4.47 12.86 -0.75
C ASN A 124 4.38 11.35 -1.03
N VAL A 125 3.54 10.92 -1.97
CA VAL A 125 3.44 9.50 -2.38
C VAL A 125 4.70 9.04 -3.10
N TYR A 126 5.26 9.84 -4.02
CA TYR A 126 6.50 9.51 -4.72
C TYR A 126 7.71 9.37 -3.78
N MET A 127 7.73 10.15 -2.69
CA MET A 127 8.71 10.05 -1.60
C MET A 127 8.54 8.81 -0.74
N GLY A 128 7.38 8.11 -0.78
CA GLY A 128 7.16 6.82 -0.11
C GLY A 128 5.98 6.75 0.86
N LEU A 129 5.06 7.72 0.85
CA LEU A 129 3.80 7.64 1.61
C LEU A 129 2.74 6.79 0.88
N ASP A 130 3.05 5.50 0.71
CA ASP A 130 2.17 4.43 0.24
C ASP A 130 2.23 3.22 1.18
N GLY A 131 1.16 2.41 1.25
CA GLY A 131 1.15 1.15 2.02
C GLY A 131 -0.13 0.33 1.81
N PHE A 132 -0.08 -0.96 2.17
CA PHE A 132 -1.21 -1.89 1.97
C PHE A 132 -2.17 -1.99 3.16
N TYR A 133 -3.44 -2.22 2.87
CA TYR A 133 -4.51 -2.43 3.83
C TYR A 133 -5.39 -3.59 3.34
N LEU A 134 -5.09 -4.82 3.75
CA LEU A 134 -5.80 -6.00 3.25
C LEU A 134 -7.05 -6.23 4.09
N LEU A 135 -8.23 -6.18 3.45
CA LEU A 135 -9.52 -6.50 4.10
C LEU A 135 -9.96 -7.90 3.67
N SER A 136 -10.07 -8.81 4.63
CA SER A 136 -10.51 -10.20 4.41
C SER A 136 -11.91 -10.45 5.00
N ASP A 137 -12.60 -11.47 4.50
CA ASP A 137 -13.88 -11.93 5.05
C ASP A 137 -14.08 -13.45 4.88
N ASP A 138 -15.12 -14.01 5.51
CA ASP A 138 -15.36 -15.46 5.51
C ASP A 138 -15.82 -16.03 4.15
N GLU A 139 -16.12 -15.19 3.16
CA GLU A 139 -16.47 -15.62 1.80
C GLU A 139 -15.20 -15.85 0.98
N GLU A 140 -14.27 -14.89 0.98
CA GLU A 140 -12.91 -15.07 0.42
C GLU A 140 -12.21 -16.26 1.09
N GLN A 141 -12.27 -16.34 2.42
CA GLN A 141 -11.44 -17.25 3.22
C GLN A 141 -12.01 -18.69 3.26
N ALA A 142 -13.17 -18.91 2.62
CA ALA A 142 -13.71 -20.24 2.33
C ALA A 142 -13.24 -20.78 0.96
N LEU A 143 -12.57 -19.97 0.14
CA LEU A 143 -11.96 -20.40 -1.13
C LEU A 143 -10.58 -21.01 -0.89
N ASP A 144 -10.21 -22.03 -1.69
CA ASP A 144 -8.89 -22.65 -1.66
C ASP A 144 -7.87 -21.83 -2.48
N LEU A 145 -7.73 -20.55 -2.13
CA LEU A 145 -6.74 -19.65 -2.70
C LEU A 145 -5.36 -19.85 -2.05
N PRO A 146 -4.26 -19.54 -2.76
CA PRO A 146 -2.95 -19.37 -2.13
C PRO A 146 -3.03 -18.34 -0.99
N LYS A 147 -2.30 -18.60 0.09
CA LYS A 147 -2.39 -17.94 1.40
C LYS A 147 -1.05 -17.97 2.11
N ASP A 148 -0.95 -17.30 3.24
CA ASP A 148 0.25 -17.24 4.08
C ASP A 148 1.47 -16.76 3.25
N GLU A 149 2.55 -17.54 3.16
CA GLU A 149 3.74 -17.20 2.35
C GLU A 149 3.51 -17.24 0.83
N TYR A 150 2.35 -17.72 0.38
CA TYR A 150 1.95 -17.82 -1.03
C TYR A 150 0.96 -16.71 -1.45
N ASP A 151 0.65 -15.74 -0.59
CA ASP A 151 -0.18 -14.56 -0.89
C ASP A 151 0.66 -13.28 -0.71
N ILE A 152 1.11 -12.70 -1.82
CA ILE A 152 2.22 -11.74 -1.87
C ILE A 152 1.74 -10.41 -2.45
N ALA A 153 1.82 -9.35 -1.64
CA ALA A 153 1.50 -7.99 -2.07
C ALA A 153 2.65 -7.34 -2.84
N LEU A 154 2.34 -6.70 -3.98
CA LEU A 154 3.31 -6.08 -4.89
C LEU A 154 2.95 -4.62 -5.13
N SER A 155 3.53 -3.69 -4.36
CA SER A 155 3.46 -2.24 -4.65
C SER A 155 4.44 -1.95 -5.78
N ILE A 156 3.91 -1.54 -6.95
CA ILE A 156 4.71 -1.25 -8.15
C ILE A 156 4.75 0.26 -8.35
N CYS A 157 5.95 0.83 -8.48
CA CYS A 157 6.11 2.26 -8.79
C CYS A 157 7.31 2.50 -9.71
N SER A 158 7.21 3.54 -10.55
CA SER A 158 8.32 4.03 -11.38
C SER A 158 8.93 5.27 -10.73
N LYS A 159 10.27 5.31 -10.61
CA LYS A 159 11.02 6.44 -10.02
C LYS A 159 12.21 6.80 -10.90
N GLN A 160 12.85 7.94 -10.63
CA GLN A 160 14.09 8.39 -11.28
C GLN A 160 15.11 8.81 -10.22
N TYR A 161 16.39 8.49 -10.46
CA TYR A 161 17.47 8.78 -9.52
C TYR A 161 18.63 9.52 -10.19
N GLY A 162 19.28 10.41 -9.44
CA GLY A 162 20.47 11.12 -9.89
C GLY A 162 21.72 10.25 -9.92
N ASN A 163 22.76 10.71 -10.62
CA ASN A 163 24.07 10.04 -10.71
C ASN A 163 24.76 9.84 -9.34
N ASN A 164 24.26 10.48 -8.28
CA ASN A 164 24.71 10.37 -6.89
C ASN A 164 23.78 9.48 -6.02
N GLY A 165 22.70 8.90 -6.57
CA GLY A 165 21.73 8.09 -5.83
C GLY A 165 20.56 8.86 -5.19
N GLU A 166 20.47 10.18 -5.37
CA GLU A 166 19.33 10.97 -4.87
C GLU A 166 18.04 10.68 -5.65
N LEU A 167 16.88 10.73 -4.99
CA LEU A 167 15.58 10.59 -5.65
C LEU A 167 15.22 11.90 -6.35
N ILE A 168 14.82 11.83 -7.62
CA ILE A 168 14.44 13.00 -8.44
C ILE A 168 12.92 13.01 -8.65
N TYR A 169 12.23 13.98 -8.03
CA TYR A 169 10.84 14.30 -8.36
C TYR A 169 10.82 15.41 -9.41
N ASN A 170 10.48 15.06 -10.66
CA ASN A 170 10.42 15.99 -11.79
C ASN A 170 9.07 15.83 -12.51
N THR A 171 8.18 16.81 -12.35
CA THR A 171 6.84 16.83 -12.95
C THR A 171 6.83 17.08 -14.47
N ASN A 172 8.01 17.26 -15.08
CA ASN A 172 8.21 17.51 -16.51
C ASN A 172 7.29 18.63 -17.05
N GLY A 173 7.26 19.77 -16.35
CA GLY A 173 6.38 20.89 -16.70
C GLY A 173 4.90 20.61 -16.48
N HIS A 174 4.57 19.84 -15.44
CA HIS A 174 3.23 19.32 -15.13
C HIS A 174 2.64 18.35 -16.17
N THR A 175 3.49 17.69 -16.98
CA THR A 175 3.03 16.65 -17.93
C THR A 175 3.03 15.23 -17.35
N GLY A 176 3.74 15.00 -16.23
CA GLY A 176 3.78 13.71 -15.53
C GLY A 176 5.16 13.36 -14.99
N VAL A 177 5.20 12.46 -14.01
CA VAL A 177 6.43 11.88 -13.44
C VAL A 177 6.52 10.43 -13.89
N TRP A 178 7.16 10.18 -15.04
CA TRP A 178 7.17 8.84 -15.67
C TRP A 178 8.13 7.87 -14.99
N GLY A 179 9.26 8.37 -14.48
CA GLY A 179 10.38 7.56 -14.00
C GLY A 179 11.09 6.75 -15.09
N ASP A 180 12.22 6.15 -14.73
CA ASP A 180 13.02 5.23 -15.56
C ASP A 180 13.46 3.97 -14.81
N ILE A 181 13.26 3.91 -13.49
CA ILE A 181 13.56 2.79 -12.60
C ILE A 181 12.25 2.19 -12.06
N ILE A 182 11.90 1.00 -12.52
CA ILE A 182 10.76 0.25 -11.97
C ILE A 182 11.17 -0.39 -10.65
N GLN A 183 10.35 -0.19 -9.62
CA GLN A 183 10.48 -0.80 -8.31
C GLN A 183 9.28 -1.67 -8.00
N VAL A 184 9.54 -2.78 -7.30
CA VAL A 184 8.51 -3.59 -6.63
C VAL A 184 8.82 -3.60 -5.15
N ASN A 185 7.83 -3.29 -4.30
CA ASN A 185 7.96 -3.12 -2.86
C ASN A 185 9.16 -2.20 -2.47
N GLY A 186 9.31 -1.10 -3.22
CA GLY A 186 10.32 -0.07 -2.97
C GLY A 186 11.78 -0.49 -3.26
N GLN A 187 11.99 -1.60 -3.96
CA GLN A 187 13.30 -2.08 -4.42
C GLN A 187 13.35 -2.01 -5.96
N PRO A 188 14.37 -1.40 -6.59
CA PRO A 188 14.62 -1.53 -8.03
C PRO A 188 14.81 -2.98 -8.46
N TRP A 189 14.09 -3.39 -9.50
CA TRP A 189 14.19 -4.68 -10.20
C TRP A 189 14.59 -5.89 -9.30
N PRO A 190 13.77 -6.26 -8.30
CA PRO A 190 14.04 -7.39 -7.44
C PRO A 190 13.80 -8.72 -8.17
N PHE A 191 14.29 -9.81 -7.57
CA PHE A 191 13.85 -11.16 -7.87
C PHE A 191 13.22 -11.78 -6.61
N LEU A 192 12.44 -12.85 -6.80
CA LEU A 192 11.89 -13.68 -5.73
C LEU A 192 12.12 -15.14 -6.11
N GLU A 193 12.61 -15.94 -5.16
CA GLU A 193 12.66 -17.39 -5.32
C GLU A 193 11.28 -17.97 -4.96
N VAL A 194 10.73 -18.82 -5.83
CA VAL A 194 9.38 -19.40 -5.70
C VAL A 194 9.42 -20.91 -5.86
N GLU A 195 8.52 -21.61 -5.16
CA GLU A 195 8.25 -23.03 -5.39
C GLU A 195 7.49 -23.24 -6.71
N PRO A 196 7.62 -24.41 -7.38
CA PRO A 196 6.86 -24.74 -8.60
C PRO A 196 5.39 -25.06 -8.25
N ARG A 197 4.60 -24.01 -7.98
CA ARG A 197 3.19 -24.08 -7.52
C ARG A 197 2.44 -22.78 -7.77
N LYS A 198 1.18 -22.73 -7.32
CA LYS A 198 0.33 -21.53 -7.34
C LYS A 198 0.69 -20.53 -6.23
N TYR A 199 0.81 -19.26 -6.63
CA TYR A 199 0.90 -18.08 -5.77
C TYR A 199 -0.24 -17.10 -6.11
N ARG A 200 -0.71 -16.36 -5.10
CA ARG A 200 -1.57 -15.19 -5.27
C ARG A 200 -0.68 -13.96 -5.22
N LEU A 201 -0.71 -13.16 -6.29
CA LEU A 201 0.04 -11.91 -6.40
C LEU A 201 -0.97 -10.76 -6.32
N LEU A 202 -0.98 -10.05 -5.18
CA LEU A 202 -1.86 -8.91 -4.98
C LEU A 202 -1.25 -7.68 -5.66
N ILE A 203 -1.66 -7.47 -6.91
CA ILE A 203 -1.50 -6.19 -7.63
C ILE A 203 -2.75 -5.30 -7.37
N ALA A 204 -3.30 -5.43 -6.14
CA ALA A 204 -4.13 -4.49 -5.37
C ALA A 204 -5.70 -4.37 -5.44
N SER A 205 -6.46 -5.23 -6.12
CA SER A 205 -7.96 -5.32 -6.30
C SER A 205 -8.91 -4.17 -5.88
N ASP A 206 -9.58 -3.54 -6.86
CA ASP A 206 -10.38 -2.34 -6.66
C ASP A 206 -11.67 -2.59 -5.85
N ALA A 207 -12.39 -3.62 -6.29
CA ALA A 207 -13.72 -3.98 -5.82
C ALA A 207 -13.77 -5.29 -5.00
N GLY A 208 -12.69 -6.07 -4.98
CA GLY A 208 -12.66 -7.46 -4.46
C GLY A 208 -12.65 -8.49 -5.59
N LEU A 209 -13.14 -9.70 -5.32
CA LEU A 209 -13.13 -10.80 -6.28
C LEU A 209 -14.11 -10.57 -7.45
N PHE A 210 -13.73 -11.03 -8.64
CA PHE A 210 -14.66 -11.19 -9.76
C PHE A 210 -15.59 -12.40 -9.54
N SER A 211 -16.71 -12.46 -10.26
CA SER A 211 -17.67 -13.58 -10.17
C SER A 211 -17.13 -14.92 -10.69
N HIS A 212 -16.02 -14.90 -11.41
CA HIS A 212 -15.23 -16.04 -11.87
C HIS A 212 -13.81 -15.55 -12.22
N PRO A 213 -12.78 -16.43 -12.20
CA PRO A 213 -11.45 -16.09 -12.71
C PRO A 213 -11.49 -15.70 -14.19
N ILE A 214 -10.64 -14.76 -14.57
CA ILE A 214 -10.40 -14.39 -15.96
C ILE A 214 -8.98 -14.81 -16.32
N GLU A 215 -8.83 -15.73 -17.27
CA GLU A 215 -7.53 -16.11 -17.82
C GLU A 215 -7.00 -14.98 -18.71
N THR A 216 -5.73 -14.59 -18.52
CA THR A 216 -5.05 -13.61 -19.36
C THR A 216 -3.54 -13.86 -19.39
N ASP A 217 -2.91 -13.53 -20.51
CA ASP A 217 -1.46 -13.45 -20.70
C ASP A 217 -0.94 -11.99 -20.63
N HIS A 218 -1.84 -11.01 -20.53
CA HIS A 218 -1.51 -9.59 -20.49
C HIS A 218 -2.43 -8.82 -19.52
N LEU A 219 -1.84 -8.03 -18.63
CA LEU A 219 -2.57 -7.11 -17.74
C LEU A 219 -2.20 -5.66 -18.04
N GLY A 220 -3.17 -4.88 -18.51
CA GLY A 220 -3.08 -3.42 -18.46
C GLY A 220 -3.60 -2.91 -17.12
N PHE A 221 -2.86 -2.03 -16.46
CA PHE A 221 -3.25 -1.37 -15.22
C PHE A 221 -2.68 0.05 -15.13
N SER A 222 -3.37 0.94 -14.44
CA SER A 222 -3.05 2.36 -14.29
C SER A 222 -2.82 2.76 -12.81
N MET A 223 -2.48 4.03 -12.58
CA MET A 223 -2.24 4.57 -11.23
C MET A 223 -3.50 4.50 -10.38
N GLY A 224 -3.44 3.72 -9.29
CA GLY A 224 -4.57 3.44 -8.42
C GLY A 224 -5.43 2.23 -8.85
N GLU A 225 -5.08 1.53 -9.95
CA GLU A 225 -5.80 0.32 -10.41
C GLU A 225 -5.18 -1.02 -9.97
N ARG A 226 -6.06 -2.02 -9.97
CA ARG A 226 -6.21 -3.01 -8.90
C ARG A 226 -7.28 -4.05 -9.34
N TYR A 227 -7.19 -5.35 -9.66
CA TYR A 227 -6.19 -6.39 -9.94
C TYR A 227 -5.67 -7.30 -8.80
N GLU A 228 -5.90 -8.61 -8.88
CA GLU A 228 -5.33 -9.67 -8.03
C GLU A 228 -5.15 -10.92 -8.91
N LEU A 229 -3.97 -11.55 -8.91
CA LEU A 229 -3.61 -12.59 -9.87
C LEU A 229 -3.29 -13.92 -9.19
N ILE A 230 -3.64 -15.03 -9.85
CA ILE A 230 -3.12 -16.37 -9.52
C ILE A 230 -2.12 -16.78 -10.59
N VAL A 231 -0.85 -16.99 -10.23
CA VAL A 231 0.20 -17.45 -11.14
C VAL A 231 0.62 -18.85 -10.73
N ASP A 232 0.66 -19.78 -11.69
CA ASP A 232 1.01 -21.18 -11.45
C ASP A 232 2.40 -21.52 -12.00
N PHE A 233 3.37 -21.64 -11.10
CA PHE A 233 4.76 -21.94 -11.46
C PHE A 233 5.05 -23.46 -11.61
N ALA A 234 4.04 -24.34 -11.48
CA ALA A 234 4.25 -25.80 -11.52
C ALA A 234 4.88 -26.33 -12.82
N GLY A 235 4.70 -25.62 -13.94
CA GLY A 235 5.34 -25.96 -15.22
C GLY A 235 6.79 -25.46 -15.40
N PHE A 236 7.33 -24.73 -14.41
CA PHE A 236 8.53 -23.91 -14.56
C PHE A 236 9.66 -24.26 -13.57
N GLU A 237 9.67 -25.47 -13.02
CA GLU A 237 10.74 -25.94 -12.14
C GLU A 237 12.14 -25.76 -12.78
N GLY A 238 13.06 -25.13 -12.04
CA GLY A 238 14.42 -24.87 -12.49
C GLY A 238 14.58 -23.73 -13.51
N GLN A 239 13.53 -22.95 -13.81
CA GLN A 239 13.56 -21.85 -14.78
C GLN A 239 13.44 -20.48 -14.10
N THR A 240 14.08 -19.46 -14.68
CA THR A 240 13.83 -18.05 -14.32
C THR A 240 12.67 -17.53 -15.16
N ILE A 241 11.61 -17.06 -14.52
CA ILE A 241 10.47 -16.41 -15.17
C ILE A 241 10.55 -14.90 -14.95
N GLN A 242 10.42 -14.13 -16.03
CA GLN A 242 10.23 -12.69 -15.97
C GLN A 242 8.75 -12.40 -16.22
N LEU A 243 8.15 -11.68 -15.27
CA LEU A 243 6.79 -11.12 -15.35
C LEU A 243 6.87 -9.63 -15.73
#